data_AF-R7BZ46-F1
#
_entry.id   AF-R7BZ46-F1
#
_cell.length_a   1.000
_cell.length_b   1.000
_cell.length_c   1.000
_cell.angle_alpha   90.00
_cell.angle_beta   90.00
_cell.angle_gamma   90.00
#
_symmetry.space_group_name_H-M   'P 1'
#
loop_
_entity.id
_entity.type
_entity.pdbx_description
1 polymer ?
#
loop_
_entity_poly.entity_id
_entity_poly.type
_entity_poly.pdbx_seq_one_letter_code
_entity_poly.pdbx_strand_id
1 'polypeptide(L)'
;MTTQTVSQPARPVRIRPDFAPDMKRRHAAELFAHGLGYQKTAEILGLSPYTVRDWARAYKAGRFGTVLAANQMRYSEEEREKVLALRAQGLSWRAIAEQTGVKMATCRKWVIAAQNPKSE
;
A
#
# COMPACT_ATOMS: atom_id res chain seq x y z
N MET A 1 -29.16 -25.88 16.02
CA MET A 1 -28.67 -25.27 14.75
C MET A 1 -27.51 -24.36 15.12
N THR A 2 -26.27 -24.81 14.94
CA THR A 2 -25.07 -24.07 15.36
C THR A 2 -24.76 -23.02 14.30
N THR A 3 -25.02 -21.75 14.59
CA THR A 3 -24.67 -20.63 13.70
C THR A 3 -23.15 -20.54 13.59
N GLN A 4 -22.64 -20.83 12.40
CA GLN A 4 -21.24 -20.66 12.03
C GLN A 4 -20.96 -19.15 11.97
N THR A 5 -20.35 -18.60 13.03
CA THR A 5 -19.84 -17.23 13.05
C THR A 5 -18.77 -17.14 11.95
N VAL A 6 -19.13 -16.51 10.83
CA VAL A 6 -18.19 -16.21 9.74
C VAL A 6 -17.21 -15.18 10.30
N SER A 7 -16.08 -15.66 10.83
CA SER A 7 -15.01 -14.81 11.34
C SER A 7 -14.43 -14.06 10.15
N GLN A 8 -14.71 -12.76 10.05
CA GLN A 8 -14.11 -11.93 8.99
C GLN A 8 -12.58 -12.03 9.08
N PRO A 9 -11.88 -12.18 7.95
CA PRO A 9 -10.43 -12.25 7.98
C PRO A 9 -9.87 -10.97 8.58
N ALA A 10 -8.85 -11.10 9.44
CA ALA A 10 -8.20 -9.96 10.06
C ALA A 10 -7.72 -8.97 8.98
N ARG A 11 -7.78 -7.66 9.20
CA ARG A 11 -7.22 -6.71 8.23
C ARG A 11 -5.71 -6.59 8.47
N PRO A 12 -4.87 -6.85 7.46
CA PRO A 12 -3.42 -6.78 7.64
C PRO A 12 -2.99 -5.35 7.89
N VAL A 13 -2.03 -5.17 8.81
CA VAL A 13 -1.40 -3.86 9.02
C VAL A 13 -0.67 -3.45 7.75
N ARG A 14 -0.97 -2.23 7.27
CA ARG A 14 -0.33 -1.68 6.08
C ARG A 14 0.38 -0.38 6.39
N ILE A 15 1.61 -0.26 5.91
CA ILE A 15 2.50 0.87 6.12
C ILE A 15 2.52 1.74 4.86
N ARG A 16 2.40 3.06 5.07
CA ARG A 16 2.58 4.05 4.01
C ARG A 16 4.06 4.06 3.62
N PRO A 17 4.39 3.79 2.35
CA PRO A 17 5.73 4.05 1.86
C PRO A 17 6.08 5.53 2.03
N ASP A 18 7.38 5.86 1.90
CA ASP A 18 7.86 7.24 1.90
C ASP A 18 7.40 7.98 0.62
N PHE A 19 6.10 8.28 0.61
CA PHE A 19 5.42 9.07 -0.40
C PHE A 19 4.88 10.32 0.27
N ALA A 20 4.84 11.40 -0.51
CA ALA A 20 4.29 12.66 -0.02
C ALA A 20 2.92 12.46 0.65
N PRO A 21 2.69 13.08 1.82
CA PRO A 21 1.49 12.88 2.62
C PRO A 21 0.23 13.32 1.87
N ASP A 22 -0.92 12.76 2.25
CA ASP A 22 -2.19 13.04 1.57
C ASP A 22 -2.56 14.52 1.61
N MET A 23 -2.18 15.23 2.68
CA MET A 23 -2.38 16.68 2.78
C MET A 23 -1.70 17.44 1.65
N LYS A 24 -0.45 17.08 1.30
CA LYS A 24 0.24 17.70 0.16
C LYS A 24 -0.43 17.35 -1.18
N ARG A 25 -1.01 16.15 -1.31
CA ARG A 25 -1.76 15.77 -2.52
C ARG A 25 -3.07 16.55 -2.65
N ARG A 26 -3.79 16.75 -1.54
CA ARG A 26 -5.01 17.59 -1.51
C ARG A 26 -4.69 19.03 -1.88
N HIS A 27 -3.66 19.60 -1.26
CA HIS A 27 -3.25 20.96 -1.56
C HIS A 27 -2.74 21.10 -3.01
N ALA A 28 -2.06 20.08 -3.56
CA ALA A 28 -1.73 20.06 -4.99
C ALA A 28 -2.97 20.11 -5.88
N ALA A 29 -4.03 19.35 -5.55
CA ALA A 29 -5.28 19.38 -6.32
C ALA A 29 -5.94 20.77 -6.30
N GLU A 30 -5.97 21.43 -5.13
CA GLU A 30 -6.47 22.80 -4.99
C GLU A 30 -5.68 23.77 -5.87
N LEU A 31 -4.34 23.72 -5.80
CA LEU A 31 -3.48 24.58 -6.60
C LEU A 31 -3.67 24.33 -8.11
N PHE A 32 -3.83 23.08 -8.54
CA PHE A 32 -4.13 22.77 -9.94
C PHE A 32 -5.54 23.25 -10.36
N ALA A 33 -6.54 23.17 -9.47
CA ALA A 33 -7.87 23.69 -9.71
C ALA A 33 -7.87 25.22 -9.87
N HIS A 34 -7.00 25.92 -9.14
CA HIS A 34 -6.74 27.34 -9.29
C HIS A 34 -5.84 27.70 -10.50
N GLY A 35 -5.46 26.72 -11.32
CA GLY A 35 -4.69 26.94 -12.55
C GLY A 35 -3.18 27.09 -12.34
N LEU A 36 -2.65 26.80 -11.15
CA LEU A 36 -1.21 26.88 -10.94
C LEU A 36 -0.47 25.74 -11.67
N GLY A 37 0.64 26.10 -12.29
CA GLY A 37 1.56 25.16 -12.91
C GLY A 37 2.36 24.33 -11.89
N TYR A 38 2.81 23.16 -12.31
CA TYR A 38 3.49 22.19 -11.44
C TYR A 38 4.79 22.72 -10.79
N GLN A 39 5.50 23.67 -11.42
CA GLN A 39 6.72 24.25 -10.85
C GLN A 39 6.40 25.07 -9.60
N LYS A 40 5.42 25.99 -9.69
CA LYS A 40 4.98 26.83 -8.57
C LYS A 40 4.34 25.98 -7.47
N THR A 41 3.57 24.97 -7.85
CA THR A 41 3.01 24.01 -6.89
C THR A 41 4.09 23.22 -6.16
N ALA A 42 5.19 22.83 -6.84
CA ALA A 42 6.31 22.12 -6.21
C ALA A 42 7.03 22.97 -5.17
N GLU A 43 7.25 24.25 -5.50
CA GLU A 43 7.83 25.24 -4.59
C GLU A 43 6.96 25.43 -3.34
N ILE A 44 5.65 25.70 -3.51
CA ILE A 44 4.71 25.89 -2.39
C ILE A 44 4.64 24.66 -1.48
N LEU A 45 4.68 23.46 -2.06
CA LEU A 45 4.57 22.21 -1.31
C LEU A 45 5.90 21.71 -0.72
N GLY A 46 7.03 22.35 -1.07
CA GLY A 46 8.36 21.84 -0.76
C GLY A 46 8.54 20.39 -1.24
N LEU A 47 8.20 20.12 -2.50
CA LEU A 47 8.32 18.80 -3.13
C LEU A 47 9.20 18.87 -4.38
N SER A 48 9.72 17.71 -4.79
CA SER A 48 10.45 17.61 -6.06
C SER A 48 9.55 18.02 -7.23
N PRO A 49 10.03 18.89 -8.15
CA PRO A 49 9.29 19.25 -9.36
C PRO A 49 8.91 18.04 -10.22
N TYR A 50 9.69 16.96 -10.17
CA TYR A 50 9.39 15.71 -10.88
C TYR A 50 8.12 15.05 -10.34
N THR A 51 7.99 14.95 -9.01
CA THR A 51 6.79 14.39 -8.36
C THR A 51 5.55 15.19 -8.72
N VAL A 52 5.62 16.52 -8.62
CA VAL A 52 4.47 17.40 -8.89
C VAL A 52 4.14 17.44 -10.38
N ARG A 53 5.13 17.29 -11.27
CA ARG A 53 4.89 17.13 -12.72
C ARG A 53 4.05 15.89 -13.01
N ASP A 54 4.36 14.76 -12.39
CA ASP A 54 3.58 13.53 -12.55
C ASP A 54 2.17 13.66 -11.98
N TRP A 55 2.03 14.39 -10.87
CA TRP A 55 0.72 14.72 -10.31
C TRP A 55 -0.11 15.60 -11.24
N ALA A 56 0.49 16.64 -11.83
CA ALA A 56 -0.18 17.51 -12.79
C ALA A 56 -0.62 16.73 -14.04
N ARG A 57 0.20 15.80 -14.53
CA ARG A 57 -0.17 14.89 -15.64
C ARG A 57 -1.35 14.00 -15.26
N ALA A 58 -1.33 13.42 -14.06
CA ALA A 58 -2.44 12.62 -13.55
C ALA A 58 -3.71 13.44 -13.35
N TYR A 59 -3.59 14.71 -12.92
CA TYR A 59 -4.71 15.62 -12.68
C TYR A 59 -5.41 15.99 -13.98
N LYS A 60 -4.63 16.39 -15.00
CA LYS A 60 -5.14 16.67 -16.35
C LYS A 60 -5.81 15.46 -16.99
N ALA A 61 -5.35 14.25 -16.65
CA ALA A 61 -5.95 12.99 -17.12
C ALA A 61 -7.12 12.48 -16.24
N GLY A 62 -7.58 13.25 -15.24
CA GLY A 62 -8.70 12.87 -14.38
C GLY A 62 -8.43 11.68 -13.42
N ARG A 63 -7.17 11.27 -13.27
CA ARG A 63 -6.75 10.09 -12.48
C ARG A 63 -5.94 10.45 -11.23
N PHE A 64 -5.95 11.71 -10.84
CA PHE A 64 -5.20 12.16 -9.67
C PHE A 64 -5.94 11.87 -8.37
N GLY A 65 -5.40 10.93 -7.59
CA GLY A 65 -5.88 10.65 -6.25
C GLY A 65 -5.23 11.55 -5.20
N THR A 66 -6.04 12.07 -4.29
CA THR A 66 -5.61 12.85 -3.10
C THR A 66 -5.28 11.97 -1.90
N VAL A 67 -5.71 10.71 -1.92
CA VAL A 67 -5.39 9.68 -0.91
C VAL A 67 -4.64 8.55 -1.58
N LEU A 68 -3.61 8.05 -0.91
CA LEU A 68 -2.87 6.89 -1.40
C LEU A 68 -3.78 5.66 -1.44
N ALA A 69 -3.84 5.00 -2.60
CA ALA A 69 -4.70 3.83 -2.77
C ALA A 69 -4.15 2.64 -1.94
N ALA A 70 -5.05 1.77 -1.47
CA ALA A 70 -4.66 0.65 -0.59
C ALA A 70 -3.61 -0.27 -1.24
N ASN A 71 -3.62 -0.43 -2.57
CA ASN A 71 -2.64 -1.22 -3.32
C ASN A 71 -1.24 -0.59 -3.38
N GLN A 72 -1.13 0.72 -3.15
CA GLN A 72 0.15 1.43 -3.02
C GLN A 72 0.70 1.40 -1.60
N MET A 73 -0.12 0.97 -0.64
CA MET A 73 0.29 0.70 0.74
C MET A 73 1.07 -0.61 0.80
N ARG A 74 2.18 -0.65 1.55
CA ARG A 74 2.97 -1.86 1.75
C ARG A 74 2.45 -2.66 2.93
N TYR A 75 2.64 -3.98 2.91
CA TYR A 75 2.46 -4.78 4.12
C TYR A 75 3.57 -4.44 5.11
N SER A 76 3.27 -4.42 6.41
CA SER A 76 4.32 -4.30 7.44
C SER A 76 5.24 -5.51 7.44
N GLU A 77 6.44 -5.34 8.00
CA GLU A 77 7.36 -6.45 8.23
C GLU A 77 6.75 -7.44 9.24
N GLU A 78 6.03 -6.96 10.25
CA GLU A 78 5.28 -7.78 11.21
C GLU A 78 4.29 -8.75 10.52
N GLU A 79 3.53 -8.29 9.53
CA GLU A 79 2.62 -9.16 8.78
C GLU A 79 3.38 -10.20 7.97
N ARG A 80 4.55 -9.82 7.42
CA ARG A 80 5.41 -10.76 6.71
C ARG A 80 5.95 -11.83 7.66
N GLU A 81 6.47 -11.45 8.82
CA GLU A 81 6.98 -12.36 9.84
C GLU A 81 5.89 -13.29 10.38
N LYS A 82 4.70 -12.76 10.66
CA LYS A 82 3.55 -13.54 11.09
C LYS A 82 3.17 -14.61 10.07
N VAL A 83 3.13 -14.27 8.78
CA VAL A 83 2.87 -15.25 7.71
C VAL A 83 3.93 -16.35 7.67
N LEU A 84 5.22 -16.00 7.82
CA LEU A 84 6.31 -16.97 7.83
C LEU A 84 6.24 -17.90 9.05
N ALA A 85 5.97 -17.35 10.23
CA ALA A 85 5.84 -18.11 11.48
C ALA A 85 4.65 -19.09 11.42
N LEU A 86 3.48 -18.62 10.98
CA LEU A 86 2.29 -19.48 10.82
C LEU A 86 2.54 -20.59 9.79
N ARG A 87 3.31 -20.29 8.73
CA ARG A 87 3.69 -21.32 7.76
C ARG A 87 4.63 -22.36 8.36
N ALA A 88 5.61 -21.94 9.17
CA ALA A 88 6.52 -22.84 9.88
C ALA A 88 5.78 -23.76 10.87
N GLN A 89 4.68 -23.28 11.47
CA GLN A 89 3.77 -24.09 12.31
C GLN A 89 2.91 -25.09 11.52
N GLY A 90 3.03 -25.14 10.19
CA GLY A 90 2.32 -26.09 9.34
C GLY A 90 0.90 -25.68 8.94
N LEU A 91 0.47 -24.45 9.21
CA LEU A 91 -0.87 -24.01 8.84
C LEU A 91 -1.08 -24.03 7.31
N SER A 92 -2.33 -24.31 6.93
CA SER A 92 -2.76 -24.23 5.54
C SER A 92 -2.79 -22.78 5.05
N TRP A 93 -2.57 -22.58 3.75
CA TRP A 93 -2.62 -21.24 3.14
C TRP A 93 -3.94 -20.51 3.39
N ARG A 94 -5.06 -21.24 3.45
CA ARG A 94 -6.38 -20.69 3.72
C ARG A 94 -6.45 -20.15 5.16
N ALA A 95 -6.00 -20.93 6.13
CA ALA A 95 -5.98 -20.52 7.54
C ALA A 95 -5.06 -19.30 7.76
N ILE A 96 -3.90 -19.27 7.12
CA ILE A 96 -2.98 -18.11 7.19
C ILE A 96 -3.64 -16.86 6.61
N ALA A 97 -4.26 -16.97 5.43
CA ALA A 97 -4.95 -15.84 4.81
C ALA A 97 -6.15 -15.35 5.63
N GLU A 98 -6.86 -16.25 6.30
CA GLU A 98 -7.97 -15.91 7.19
C GLU A 98 -7.47 -15.18 8.46
N GLN A 99 -6.36 -15.65 9.03
CA GLN A 99 -5.79 -15.11 10.27
C GLN A 99 -5.01 -13.80 10.08
N THR A 100 -4.48 -13.55 8.90
CA THR A 100 -3.66 -12.35 8.59
C THR A 100 -4.39 -11.37 7.65
N GLY A 101 -5.39 -11.84 6.91
CA GLY A 101 -6.00 -11.11 5.78
C GLY A 101 -5.06 -10.82 4.62
N VAL A 102 -3.85 -11.37 4.65
CA VAL A 102 -2.93 -11.33 3.52
C VAL A 102 -3.44 -12.32 2.48
N LYS A 103 -3.50 -11.90 1.21
CA LYS A 103 -3.93 -12.78 0.12
C LYS A 103 -3.01 -14.00 0.03
N MET A 104 -3.58 -15.19 -0.17
CA MET A 104 -2.81 -16.45 -0.27
C MET A 104 -1.64 -16.38 -1.26
N ALA A 105 -1.83 -15.75 -2.42
CA ALA A 105 -0.77 -15.56 -3.41
C ALA A 105 0.41 -14.74 -2.87
N THR A 106 0.12 -13.70 -2.07
CA THR A 106 1.13 -12.89 -1.38
C THR A 106 1.84 -13.72 -0.31
N CYS A 107 1.11 -14.50 0.50
CA CYS A 107 1.70 -15.39 1.49
C CYS A 107 2.69 -16.38 0.86
N ARG A 108 2.29 -17.03 -0.24
CA ARG A 108 3.15 -17.96 -0.99
C ARG A 108 4.42 -17.29 -1.50
N LYS A 109 4.28 -16.09 -2.10
CA LYS A 109 5.41 -15.32 -2.61
C LYS A 109 6.44 -15.03 -1.51
N TRP A 110 6.00 -14.65 -0.32
CA TRP A 110 6.91 -14.35 0.80
C TRP A 110 7.63 -15.59 1.32
N VAL A 111 6.93 -16.71 1.44
CA VAL A 111 7.54 -17.98 1.87
C VAL A 111 8.58 -18.45 0.85
N ILE A 112 8.26 -18.41 -0.46
CA ILE A 112 9.21 -18.76 -1.52
C ILE A 112 10.45 -17.85 -1.48
N ALA A 113 10.24 -16.53 -1.35
CA ALA A 113 11.34 -15.58 -1.25
C ALA A 113 12.20 -15.76 0.01
N ALA A 114 11.63 -16.24 1.11
CA ALA A 114 12.37 -16.57 2.33
C ALA A 114 13.14 -17.90 2.24
N GLN A 115 12.62 -18.87 1.48
CA GLN A 115 13.25 -20.17 1.26
C GLN A 115 14.38 -20.13 0.22
N ASN A 116 14.30 -19.21 -0.72
CA ASN A 116 15.35 -18.95 -1.70
C ASN A 116 15.84 -17.51 -1.57
N PRO A 117 16.57 -17.18 -0.48
CA PRO A 117 17.31 -15.92 -0.45
C PRO A 117 18.28 -16.02 -1.63
N LYS A 118 18.14 -15.15 -2.63
CA LYS A 118 19.09 -15.10 -3.74
C LYS A 118 20.50 -15.13 -3.14
N SER A 119 21.29 -16.12 -3.55
CA SER A 119 22.74 -16.09 -3.42
C SER A 119 23.20 -14.81 -4.13
N GLU A 120 23.47 -13.77 -3.35
CA GLU A 120 24.35 -12.67 -3.77
C GLU A 120 25.80 -13.15 -3.70
#